data_AF-A0A0G1LMD4-F1
#
_entry.id   AF-A0A0G1LMD4-F1
#
_cell.length_a   1.000
_cell.length_b   1.000
_cell.length_c   1.000
_cell.angle_alpha   90.00
_cell.angle_beta   90.00
_cell.angle_gamma   90.00
#
_symmetry.space_group_name_H-M   'P 1'
#
loop_
_entity.id
_entity.type
_entity.pdbx_description
1 polymer ?
#
loop_
_entity_poly.entity_id
_entity_poly.type
_entity_poly.pdbx_seq_one_letter_code
_entity_poly.pdbx_strand_id
1 'polypeptide(L)'
;MKAETTDWLNQAKEHYEDAMYLYEGSRYSMAVYCCHQALEKLLKACIVEFAGKVPSKIHNLDALATEAGLDISQEWKEDLAEITRHFWRVRYPDFQAHTYTTKEKIDPTIVKTKELYIWILNKLNQS
;
A
#
# COMPACT_ATOMS: atom_id res chain seq x y z
N MET A 1 -18.96 6.97 -4.84
CA MET A 1 -18.15 5.89 -5.41
C MET A 1 -18.67 5.43 -6.76
N LYS A 2 -17.82 5.55 -7.77
CA LYS A 2 -17.99 4.96 -9.12
C LYS A 2 -17.80 3.44 -9.05
N ALA A 3 -18.33 2.71 -10.03
CA ALA A 3 -18.20 1.25 -10.08
C ALA A 3 -16.72 0.81 -10.13
N GLU A 4 -15.92 1.47 -10.97
CA GLU A 4 -14.50 1.19 -11.11
C GLU A 4 -13.73 1.48 -9.82
N THR A 5 -14.13 2.49 -9.04
CA THR A 5 -13.56 2.78 -7.71
C THR A 5 -13.77 1.58 -6.78
N THR A 6 -14.96 0.99 -6.79
CA THR A 6 -15.29 -0.18 -5.97
C THR A 6 -14.44 -1.39 -6.33
N ASP A 7 -14.17 -1.63 -7.62
CA ASP A 7 -13.32 -2.74 -8.07
C ASP A 7 -11.88 -2.62 -7.55
N TRP A 8 -11.32 -1.40 -7.56
CA TRP A 8 -10.01 -1.13 -6.98
C TRP A 8 -10.02 -1.27 -5.46
N LEU A 9 -11.06 -0.74 -4.80
CA LEU A 9 -11.19 -0.78 -3.35
C LEU A 9 -11.33 -2.21 -2.81
N ASN A 10 -12.05 -3.08 -3.51
CA ASN A 10 -12.19 -4.48 -3.13
C ASN A 10 -10.83 -5.21 -3.16
N GLN A 11 -10.06 -5.04 -4.23
CA GLN A 11 -8.71 -5.60 -4.32
C GLN A 11 -7.77 -5.01 -3.25
N ALA A 12 -7.90 -3.71 -2.96
CA ALA A 12 -7.13 -3.07 -1.90
C ALA A 12 -7.41 -3.71 -0.53
N LYS A 13 -8.69 -3.99 -0.26
CA LYS A 13 -9.13 -4.64 0.97
C LYS A 13 -8.62 -6.07 1.06
N GLU A 14 -8.75 -6.87 -0.01
CA GLU A 14 -8.23 -8.25 -0.05
C GLU A 14 -6.73 -8.27 0.28
N HIS A 15 -5.93 -7.42 -0.38
CA HIS A 15 -4.49 -7.36 -0.12
C HIS A 15 -4.15 -6.84 1.28
N TYR A 16 -4.97 -5.94 1.84
CA TYR A 16 -4.78 -5.50 3.22
C TYR A 16 -5.03 -6.63 4.22
N GLU A 17 -6.10 -7.40 4.05
CA GLU A 17 -6.42 -8.56 4.87
C GLU A 17 -5.35 -9.65 4.74
N ASP A 18 -4.90 -9.93 3.51
CA ASP A 18 -3.78 -10.85 3.24
C ASP A 18 -2.50 -10.40 3.96
N ALA A 19 -2.16 -9.12 3.89
CA ALA A 19 -0.96 -8.60 4.55
C ALA A 19 -0.99 -8.87 6.06
N MET A 20 -2.14 -8.67 6.72
CA MET A 20 -2.29 -8.91 8.15
C MET A 20 -2.25 -10.40 8.49
N TYR A 21 -2.91 -11.23 7.68
CA TYR A 21 -2.90 -12.68 7.85
C TYR A 21 -1.48 -13.26 7.72
N LEU A 22 -0.76 -12.86 6.67
CA LEU A 22 0.62 -13.29 6.41
C LEU A 22 1.59 -12.78 7.47
N TYR A 23 1.36 -11.57 7.99
CA TYR A 23 2.15 -11.01 9.09
C TYR A 23 2.07 -11.89 10.34
N GLU A 24 0.86 -12.27 10.75
CA GLU A 24 0.67 -13.15 11.91
C GLU A 24 1.14 -14.58 11.64
N GLY A 25 1.04 -15.06 10.40
CA GLY A 25 1.54 -16.37 9.97
C GLY A 25 3.05 -16.44 9.70
N SER A 26 3.84 -15.44 10.12
CA SER A 26 5.30 -15.36 9.89
C SER A 26 5.75 -15.44 8.42
N ARG A 27 4.88 -15.08 7.48
CA ARG A 27 5.18 -15.00 6.03
C ARG A 27 5.54 -13.57 5.64
N TYR A 28 6.61 -13.06 6.25
CA TYR A 28 6.94 -11.64 6.28
C TYR A 28 7.22 -10.98 4.92
N SER A 29 7.97 -11.65 4.03
CA SER A 29 8.22 -11.10 2.68
C SER A 29 6.93 -10.92 1.88
N MET A 30 6.02 -11.89 1.98
CA MET A 30 4.70 -11.82 1.35
C MET A 30 3.78 -10.82 2.03
N ALA A 31 3.84 -10.68 3.36
CA ALA A 31 3.10 -9.66 4.08
C ALA A 31 3.47 -8.25 3.58
N VAL A 32 4.78 -7.97 3.45
CA VAL A 32 5.29 -6.68 2.94
C VAL A 32 4.95 -6.47 1.47
N TYR A 33 4.94 -7.52 0.65
CA TYR A 33 4.43 -7.46 -0.72
C TYR A 33 2.96 -7.02 -0.75
N CYS A 34 2.11 -7.64 0.08
CA CYS A 34 0.70 -7.33 0.16
C CYS A 34 0.44 -5.93 0.75
N CYS A 35 1.27 -5.43 1.67
CA CYS A 35 1.21 -4.05 2.15
C CYS A 35 1.29 -3.04 1.00
N HIS A 36 2.26 -3.23 0.10
CA HIS A 36 2.42 -2.37 -1.07
C HIS A 36 1.20 -2.47 -2.00
N GLN A 37 0.75 -3.69 -2.32
CA GLN A 37 -0.42 -3.88 -3.18
C GLN A 37 -1.68 -3.22 -2.60
N ALA A 38 -1.93 -3.38 -1.30
CA ALA A 38 -3.07 -2.77 -0.63
C ALA A 38 -3.09 -1.24 -0.81
N LEU A 39 -1.97 -0.57 -0.54
CA LEU A 39 -1.84 0.87 -0.72
C LEU A 39 -1.93 1.28 -2.19
N GLU A 40 -1.29 0.54 -3.11
CA GLU A 40 -1.34 0.83 -4.54
C GLU A 40 -2.79 0.82 -5.06
N LYS A 41 -3.54 -0.25 -4.77
CA LYS A 41 -4.93 -0.38 -5.23
C LYS A 41 -5.82 0.68 -4.59
N LEU A 42 -5.62 1.00 -3.31
CA LEU A 42 -6.39 2.03 -2.63
C LEU A 42 -6.13 3.42 -3.24
N LEU A 43 -4.87 3.77 -3.51
CA LEU A 43 -4.52 5.03 -4.18
C LEU A 43 -5.09 5.09 -5.60
N LYS A 44 -5.10 3.96 -6.33
CA LYS A 44 -5.73 3.87 -7.65
C LYS A 44 -7.24 4.06 -7.57
N ALA A 45 -7.90 3.55 -6.52
CA ALA A 45 -9.31 3.87 -6.26
C ALA A 45 -9.52 5.38 -6.05
N CYS A 46 -8.65 6.05 -5.29
CA CYS A 46 -8.72 7.51 -5.11
C CYS A 46 -8.52 8.28 -6.43
N ILE A 47 -7.61 7.85 -7.31
CA ILE A 47 -7.42 8.48 -8.64
C ILE A 47 -8.71 8.39 -9.47
N VAL A 48 -9.35 7.22 -9.49
CA VAL A 48 -10.62 7.04 -10.20
C VAL A 48 -11.71 7.92 -9.59
N GLU A 49 -11.86 7.92 -8.27
CA GLU A 49 -12.93 8.65 -7.60
C GLU A 49 -12.75 10.16 -7.72
N PHE A 50 -11.60 10.68 -7.27
CA PHE A 50 -11.38 12.11 -7.09
C PHE A 50 -10.94 12.80 -8.39
N ALA A 51 -10.01 12.21 -9.13
CA ALA A 51 -9.48 12.81 -10.35
C ALA A 51 -10.30 12.44 -11.60
N GLY A 52 -11.13 11.39 -11.53
CA GLY A 52 -11.90 10.91 -12.68
C GLY A 52 -11.02 10.41 -13.82
N LYS A 53 -9.82 9.93 -13.50
CA LYS A 53 -8.81 9.47 -14.47
C LYS A 53 -8.64 7.96 -14.40
N VAL A 54 -8.14 7.39 -15.50
CA VAL A 54 -7.60 6.05 -15.50
C VAL A 54 -6.26 6.08 -14.74
N PRO A 55 -6.07 5.29 -13.68
CA PRO A 55 -4.84 5.35 -12.90
C PRO A 55 -3.61 4.93 -13.70
N SER A 56 -2.50 5.63 -13.50
CA SER A 56 -1.22 5.27 -14.11
C SER A 56 -0.79 3.84 -13.77
N LYS A 57 -0.21 3.14 -14.76
CA LYS A 57 0.34 1.79 -14.60
C LYS A 57 1.75 1.82 -13.98
N ILE A 58 1.85 2.46 -12.83
CA ILE A 58 3.07 2.55 -12.03
C ILE A 58 2.85 1.90 -10.66
N HIS A 59 3.95 1.67 -9.95
CA HIS A 59 4.00 1.06 -8.62
C HIS A 59 4.59 1.99 -7.56
N ASN A 60 4.97 3.21 -7.95
CA ASN A 60 5.48 4.20 -7.00
C ASN A 60 4.29 4.82 -6.25
N LEU A 61 4.25 4.60 -4.93
CA LEU A 61 3.09 4.97 -4.12
C LEU A 61 3.01 6.49 -3.87
N ASP A 62 4.13 7.19 -3.69
CA ASP A 62 4.15 8.64 -3.48
C ASP A 62 3.68 9.43 -4.72
N ALA A 63 4.04 8.94 -5.91
CA ALA A 63 3.53 9.45 -7.18
C ALA A 63 2.04 9.18 -7.35
N LEU A 64 1.55 7.99 -7.00
CA LEU A 64 0.12 7.67 -7.05
C LEU A 64 -0.70 8.53 -6.08
N ALA A 65 -0.17 8.81 -4.88
CA ALA A 65 -0.83 9.71 -3.93
C ALA A 65 -0.92 11.15 -4.46
N THR A 66 0.14 11.61 -5.13
CA THR A 66 0.15 12.91 -5.82
C THR A 66 -0.85 12.93 -6.98
N GLU A 67 -0.91 11.87 -7.79
CA GLU A 67 -1.88 11.73 -8.88
C GLU A 67 -3.33 11.70 -8.38
N ALA A 68 -3.56 11.09 -7.22
CA ALA A 68 -4.86 11.06 -6.55
C ALA A 68 -5.30 12.45 -6.01
N GLY A 69 -4.40 13.44 -5.98
CA GLY A 69 -4.67 14.75 -5.40
C GLY A 69 -4.75 14.74 -3.87
N LEU A 70 -4.14 13.75 -3.21
CA LEU A 70 -4.10 13.66 -1.76
C LEU A 70 -3.03 14.60 -1.18
N ASP A 71 -3.41 15.42 -0.20
CA ASP A 71 -2.47 16.22 0.57
C ASP A 71 -1.86 15.37 1.70
N ILE A 72 -0.74 14.73 1.39
CA ILE A 72 0.03 13.90 2.34
C ILE A 72 1.27 14.64 2.83
N SER A 73 1.60 14.45 4.11
CA SER A 73 2.78 15.01 4.74
C SER A 73 4.07 14.50 4.08
N GLN A 74 5.17 15.22 4.27
CA GLN A 74 6.47 14.80 3.76
C GLN A 74 6.92 13.46 4.38
N GLU A 75 6.67 13.25 5.67
CA GLU A 75 6.96 11.98 6.35
C GLU A 75 6.22 10.81 5.67
N TRP A 76 4.94 10.98 5.34
CA TRP A 76 4.18 9.93 4.68
C TRP A 76 4.60 9.67 3.24
N LYS A 77 5.11 10.69 2.53
CA LYS A 77 5.75 10.47 1.22
C LYS A 77 6.98 9.58 1.35
N GLU A 78 7.77 9.80 2.39
CA GLU A 78 8.96 8.97 2.67
C GLU A 78 8.58 7.54 3.07
N ASP A 79 7.54 7.37 3.89
CA ASP A 79 6.98 6.07 4.24
C ASP A 79 6.49 5.31 2.99
N LEU A 80 5.72 5.97 2.11
CA LEU A 80 5.25 5.39 0.84
C LEU A 80 6.40 5.01 -0.10
N ALA A 81 7.46 5.82 -0.15
CA ALA A 81 8.65 5.54 -0.92
C ALA A 81 9.43 4.33 -0.37
N GLU A 82 9.57 4.19 0.96
CA GLU A 82 10.20 3.01 1.57
C GLU A 82 9.39 1.74 1.32
N ILE A 83 8.06 1.79 1.47
CA ILE A 83 7.17 0.65 1.16
C ILE A 83 7.31 0.26 -0.32
N THR A 84 7.39 1.24 -1.22
CA THR A 84 7.70 1.01 -2.63
C THR A 84 9.05 0.32 -2.81
N ARG A 85 10.12 0.75 -2.11
CA ARG A 85 11.43 0.09 -2.17
C ARG A 85 11.35 -1.37 -1.71
N HIS A 86 10.64 -1.64 -0.63
CA HIS A 86 10.45 -2.99 -0.15
C HIS A 86 9.71 -3.91 -1.14
N PHE A 87 8.70 -3.40 -1.86
CA PHE A 87 8.02 -4.16 -2.91
C PHE A 87 8.97 -4.73 -3.98
N TRP A 88 10.01 -3.97 -4.35
CA TRP A 88 11.02 -4.48 -5.28
C TRP A 88 11.93 -5.52 -4.61
N ARG A 89 12.38 -5.23 -3.38
CA ARG A 89 13.35 -6.03 -2.61
C ARG A 89 12.83 -7.40 -2.19
N VAL A 90 11.56 -7.53 -1.82
CA VAL A 90 10.97 -8.82 -1.37
C VAL A 90 11.10 -9.94 -2.40
N ARG A 91 11.34 -9.63 -3.68
CA ARG A 91 11.50 -10.63 -4.75
C ARG A 91 12.92 -11.19 -4.87
N TYR A 92 13.90 -10.61 -4.19
CA TYR A 92 15.30 -11.03 -4.28
C TYR A 92 15.72 -11.87 -3.07
N PRO A 93 16.32 -13.06 -3.27
CA PRO A 93 16.64 -13.99 -2.17
C PRO A 93 17.58 -13.43 -1.10
N ASP A 94 18.53 -12.57 -1.49
CA ASP A 94 19.47 -11.92 -0.57
C ASP A 94 18.75 -11.01 0.43
N PHE A 95 17.78 -10.21 -0.02
CA PHE A 95 16.95 -9.41 0.89
C PHE A 95 16.01 -10.28 1.73
N GLN A 96 15.44 -11.35 1.16
CA GLN A 96 14.62 -12.31 1.91
C GLN A 96 15.39 -12.93 3.08
N ALA A 97 16.64 -13.34 2.84
CA ALA A 97 17.47 -13.98 3.86
C ALA A 97 17.90 -13.07 5.01
N HIS A 98 17.85 -11.73 4.85
CA HIS A 98 18.40 -10.80 5.83
C HIS A 98 17.40 -9.78 6.38
N THR A 99 16.44 -9.33 5.58
CA THR A 99 15.54 -8.22 5.94
C THR A 99 14.19 -8.75 6.46
N TYR A 100 13.63 -9.76 5.80
CA TYR A 100 12.25 -10.22 6.06
C TYR A 100 12.21 -11.47 6.94
N THR A 101 13.05 -11.51 7.97
CA THR A 101 13.33 -12.73 8.75
C THR A 101 12.60 -12.80 10.08
N THR A 102 12.21 -11.65 10.66
CA THR A 102 11.56 -11.59 11.97
C THR A 102 10.44 -10.57 11.99
N LYS A 103 9.53 -10.70 12.95
CA LYS A 103 8.38 -9.80 13.15
C LYS A 103 8.86 -8.36 13.37
N GLU A 104 9.87 -8.18 14.20
CA GLU A 104 10.42 -6.88 14.60
C GLU A 104 10.99 -6.10 13.42
N LYS A 105 11.62 -6.80 12.45
CA LYS A 105 12.23 -6.14 11.28
C LYS A 105 11.19 -5.58 10.31
N ILE A 106 10.01 -6.19 10.24
CA ILE A 106 8.96 -5.77 9.31
C ILE A 106 7.83 -4.98 9.98
N ASP A 107 7.76 -4.99 11.31
CA ASP A 107 6.74 -4.29 12.09
C ASP A 107 6.62 -2.80 11.71
N PRO A 108 7.71 -2.05 11.47
CA PRO A 108 7.62 -0.66 11.00
C PRO A 108 6.83 -0.53 9.69
N THR A 109 7.06 -1.43 8.72
CA THR A 109 6.32 -1.44 7.45
C THR A 109 4.84 -1.74 7.67
N ILE A 110 4.52 -2.70 8.55
CA ILE A 110 3.15 -3.09 8.86
C ILE A 110 2.39 -1.94 9.54
N VAL A 111 2.99 -1.32 10.56
CA VAL A 111 2.41 -0.20 11.30
C VAL A 111 2.10 0.96 10.35
N LYS A 112 3.10 1.40 9.57
CA LYS A 112 2.91 2.50 8.60
C LYS A 112 1.87 2.17 7.55
N THR A 113 1.82 0.93 7.07
CA THR A 113 0.77 0.48 6.14
C THR A 113 -0.62 0.62 6.74
N LYS A 114 -0.84 0.22 8.00
CA LYS A 114 -2.14 0.34 8.68
C LYS A 114 -2.57 1.80 8.79
N GLU A 115 -1.66 2.67 9.24
CA GLU A 115 -1.93 4.10 9.40
C GLU A 115 -2.33 4.75 8.07
N LEU A 116 -1.51 4.55 7.03
CA LEU A 116 -1.76 5.08 5.69
C LEU A 116 -3.05 4.52 5.09
N TYR A 117 -3.27 3.20 5.18
CA TYR A 117 -4.45 2.55 4.62
C TYR A 117 -5.74 3.10 5.24
N ILE A 118 -5.80 3.19 6.57
CA ILE A 118 -6.97 3.72 7.28
C ILE A 118 -7.20 5.19 6.91
N TRP A 119 -6.14 6.00 6.88
CA TRP A 119 -6.30 7.41 6.54
C TRP A 119 -6.78 7.62 5.10
N ILE A 120 -6.19 6.93 4.13
CA ILE A 120 -6.57 7.07 2.72
C ILE A 120 -8.02 6.57 2.53
N LEU A 121 -8.37 5.46 3.16
CA LEU A 121 -9.73 4.92 3.13
C LEU A 121 -10.75 5.91 3.71
N ASN A 122 -10.42 6.58 4.81
CA ASN A 122 -11.27 7.60 5.39
C ASN A 122 -11.45 8.81 4.45
N LYS A 123 -10.40 9.21 3.72
CA LYS A 123 -10.51 10.25 2.69
C LYS A 123 -11.43 9.81 1.55
N LEU A 124 -11.31 8.56 1.09
CA LEU A 124 -12.16 7.99 0.03
C LEU A 124 -13.63 7.87 0.43
N ASN A 125 -13.93 7.61 1.70
CA ASN A 125 -15.32 7.49 2.17
C ASN A 125 -15.98 8.85 2.48
N GLN A 126 -15.22 9.94 2.50
CA GLN A 126 -15.73 11.30 2.74
C GLN A 126 -16.13 12.04 1.46
N SER A 127 -15.95 11.42 0.28
CA SER A 127 -16.30 11.99 -1.03
C SER A 127 -17.70 11.61 -1.51
#